data_AF-A0A3D4B424-F1
#
_entry.id   AF-A0A3D4B424-F1
#
_cell.length_a   1.000
_cell.length_b   1.000
_cell.length_c   1.000
_cell.angle_alpha   90.00
_cell.angle_beta   90.00
_cell.angle_gamma   90.00
#
_symmetry.space_group_name_H-M   'P 1'
#
loop_
_entity.id
_entity.type
_entity.pdbx_description
1 polymer ?
#
loop_
_entity_poly.entity_id
_entity_poly.type
_entity_poly.pdbx_seq_one_letter_code
_entity_poly.pdbx_strand_id
1 'polypeptide(L)'
;APLVYITGTRPVKVNGLSIVNRDVDKKTVRIADPGSVILCRMDNGAVFRLFGLTLPGHSNWYRVHGTRGAMEITRGGGYFGPGQVRVWHEEWDRKPDEEGERVYTPDWPEHGDLARQAGHGGGDFWTNFHFANAVRSGTPPFLDVYRGVAMSSVGILAWKSALEDGRPFEVPDFSDEVARKPYEDDHWSPWPDHTGPGQPPPSILGTPEPSPESVAYARKVWKEIGYE
;
A
#
# COMPACT_ATOMS: atom_id res chain seq x y z
N ALA A 1 0.27 5.58 -4.20
CA ALA A 1 -0.69 4.58 -4.72
C ALA A 1 -0.86 4.75 -6.23
N PRO A 2 0.00 4.14 -7.04
CA PRO A 2 -0.08 4.29 -8.48
C PRO A 2 -1.39 3.76 -9.05
N LEU A 3 -2.01 2.73 -8.48
CA LEU A 3 -3.28 2.18 -9.00
C LEU A 3 -4.45 3.17 -8.92
N VAL A 4 -4.59 3.90 -7.80
CA VAL A 4 -5.61 4.96 -7.66
C VAL A 4 -5.32 6.10 -8.64
N TYR A 5 -4.06 6.48 -8.82
CA TYR A 5 -3.66 7.52 -9.78
C TYR A 5 -3.92 7.10 -11.23
N ILE A 6 -3.55 5.88 -11.62
CA ILE A 6 -3.72 5.32 -12.96
C ILE A 6 -5.20 5.23 -13.33
N THR A 7 -6.05 4.83 -12.39
CA THR A 7 -7.46 4.55 -12.67
C THR A 7 -8.38 5.73 -12.38
N GLY A 8 -7.97 6.68 -11.54
CA GLY A 8 -8.83 7.77 -11.06
C GLY A 8 -9.94 7.32 -10.08
N THR A 9 -9.93 6.05 -9.66
CA THR A 9 -11.02 5.42 -8.88
C THR A 9 -10.83 5.54 -7.37
N ARG A 10 -11.92 5.44 -6.61
CA ARG A 10 -11.91 5.46 -5.14
C ARG A 10 -12.26 4.09 -4.53
N PRO A 11 -11.63 3.70 -3.41
CA PRO A 11 -11.98 2.48 -2.71
C PRO A 11 -13.37 2.61 -2.08
N VAL A 12 -14.21 1.58 -2.19
CA VAL A 12 -15.58 1.57 -1.65
C VAL A 12 -15.86 0.41 -0.71
N LYS A 13 -15.11 -0.69 -0.81
CA LYS A 13 -15.30 -1.87 0.04
C LYS A 13 -14.02 -2.66 0.13
N VAL A 14 -13.72 -3.20 1.31
CA VAL A 14 -12.50 -3.98 1.54
C VAL A 14 -12.78 -5.23 2.35
N ASN A 15 -12.06 -6.30 2.06
CA ASN A 15 -11.89 -7.41 2.98
C ASN A 15 -10.43 -7.89 2.97
N GLY A 16 -9.98 -8.50 4.05
CA GLY A 16 -8.59 -8.93 4.17
C GLY A 16 -8.38 -10.05 5.18
N LEU A 17 -7.32 -10.80 4.95
CA LEU A 17 -6.81 -11.81 5.88
C LEU A 17 -5.38 -11.44 6.28
N SER A 18 -5.06 -11.70 7.54
CA SER A 18 -3.70 -11.54 8.06
C SER A 18 -2.89 -12.81 7.83
N ILE A 19 -1.60 -12.66 7.54
CA ILE A 19 -0.64 -13.74 7.47
C ILE A 19 0.18 -13.70 8.74
N VAL A 20 -0.09 -14.63 9.66
CA VAL A 20 0.72 -14.75 10.87
C VAL A 20 1.88 -15.73 10.67
N ASN A 21 3.09 -15.27 10.94
CA ASN A 21 4.27 -16.13 11.03
C ASN A 21 5.36 -15.45 11.86
N ARG A 22 5.57 -15.95 13.09
CA ARG A 22 6.57 -15.38 14.01
C ARG A 22 8.01 -15.66 13.60
N ASP A 23 8.26 -16.63 12.72
CA ASP A 23 9.60 -16.91 12.22
C ASP A 23 10.13 -15.76 11.35
N VAL A 24 9.24 -15.04 10.67
CA VAL A 24 9.59 -13.85 9.89
C VAL A 24 10.12 -12.72 10.81
N ASP A 25 9.63 -12.67 12.05
CA ASP A 25 9.92 -11.60 13.01
C ASP A 25 11.04 -11.97 14.02
N LYS A 26 11.66 -13.17 13.93
CA LYS A 26 12.65 -13.72 14.90
C LYS A 26 13.76 -12.76 15.33
N LYS A 27 14.16 -11.83 14.46
CA LYS A 27 15.23 -10.84 14.72
C LYS A 27 14.70 -9.43 14.99
N THR A 28 13.44 -9.30 15.36
CA THR A 28 12.77 -8.01 15.56
C THR A 28 11.95 -8.05 16.85
N VAL A 29 11.62 -6.89 17.40
CA VAL A 29 10.65 -6.75 18.50
C VAL A 29 9.22 -6.48 18.00
N ARG A 30 8.95 -6.74 16.72
CA ARG A 30 7.63 -6.53 16.14
C ARG A 30 6.64 -7.55 16.71
N ILE A 31 5.47 -7.05 17.10
CA ILE A 31 4.35 -7.86 17.59
C ILE A 31 3.17 -7.91 16.62
N ALA A 32 3.21 -7.08 15.57
CA ALA A 32 2.22 -7.07 14.49
C ALA A 32 2.45 -8.20 13.47
N ASP A 33 1.41 -8.56 12.73
CA ASP A 33 1.50 -9.60 11.69
C ASP A 33 2.36 -9.17 10.50
N PRO A 34 3.21 -10.07 9.96
CA PRO A 34 4.21 -9.71 8.95
C PRO A 34 3.65 -9.49 7.55
N GLY A 35 2.38 -9.81 7.31
CA GLY A 35 1.78 -9.70 5.99
C GLY A 35 0.27 -9.79 6.00
N SER A 36 -0.31 -9.44 4.86
CA SER A 36 -1.74 -9.57 4.62
C SER A 36 -2.02 -9.87 3.15
N VAL A 37 -3.24 -10.34 2.90
CA VAL A 37 -3.89 -10.33 1.58
C VAL A 37 -5.14 -9.47 1.72
N ILE A 38 -5.26 -8.42 0.92
CA ILE A 38 -6.39 -7.49 0.96
C ILE A 38 -7.02 -7.41 -0.42
N LEU A 39 -8.34 -7.52 -0.49
CA LEU A 39 -9.14 -7.26 -1.67
C LEU A 39 -9.91 -5.96 -1.47
N CYS A 40 -9.70 -5.01 -2.37
CA CYS A 40 -10.30 -3.68 -2.31
C CYS A 40 -11.12 -3.44 -3.58
N ARG A 41 -12.43 -3.31 -3.43
CA ARG A 41 -13.34 -2.93 -4.51
C ARG A 41 -13.30 -1.40 -4.70
N MET A 42 -13.31 -0.99 -5.96
CA MET A 42 -13.31 0.41 -6.37
C MET A 42 -14.70 0.86 -6.83
N ASP A 43 -14.94 2.16 -6.88
CA ASP A 43 -16.21 2.79 -7.27
C ASP A 43 -16.69 2.45 -8.68
N ASN A 44 -15.77 2.12 -9.60
CA ASN A 44 -16.09 1.65 -10.95
C ASN A 44 -16.27 0.12 -11.06
N GLY A 45 -16.24 -0.61 -9.92
CA GLY A 45 -16.35 -2.06 -9.88
C GLY A 45 -15.04 -2.83 -10.07
N ALA A 46 -13.91 -2.15 -10.33
CA ALA A 46 -12.60 -2.80 -10.35
C ALA A 46 -12.25 -3.38 -8.96
N VAL A 47 -11.35 -4.38 -8.94
CA VAL A 47 -10.86 -4.99 -7.70
C VAL A 47 -9.35 -4.94 -7.67
N PHE A 48 -8.80 -4.30 -6.65
CA PHE A 48 -7.37 -4.31 -6.36
C PHE A 48 -7.06 -5.42 -5.37
N ARG A 49 -6.00 -6.18 -5.63
CA ARG A 49 -5.42 -7.13 -4.68
C ARG A 49 -4.11 -6.56 -4.16
N LEU A 50 -4.05 -6.33 -2.85
CA LEU A 50 -2.83 -5.91 -2.16
C LEU A 50 -2.27 -7.12 -1.41
N PHE A 51 -0.95 -7.26 -1.43
CA PHE A 51 -0.24 -8.34 -0.77
C PHE A 51 1.10 -7.83 -0.26
N GLY A 52 1.48 -8.31 0.92
CA GLY A 52 2.78 -8.02 1.52
C GLY A 52 2.67 -7.29 2.84
N LEU A 53 3.80 -6.72 3.25
CA LEU A 53 4.06 -5.75 4.32
C LEU A 53 5.55 -5.91 4.66
N THR A 54 5.89 -6.98 5.37
CA THR A 54 7.28 -7.31 5.76
C THR A 54 7.65 -8.76 5.43
N LEU A 55 6.86 -9.42 4.59
CA LEU A 55 7.16 -10.77 4.10
C LEU A 55 8.48 -10.78 3.30
N PRO A 56 9.28 -11.86 3.37
CA PRO A 56 10.51 -11.98 2.59
C PRO A 56 10.29 -11.87 1.08
N GLY A 57 11.32 -11.38 0.37
CA GLY A 57 11.26 -11.18 -1.09
C GLY A 57 10.94 -9.75 -1.53
N HIS A 58 11.19 -8.76 -0.66
CA HIS A 58 11.02 -7.32 -0.86
C HIS A 58 10.94 -6.89 -2.33
N SER A 59 9.71 -6.65 -2.81
CA SER A 59 9.41 -6.35 -4.21
C SER A 59 8.17 -5.47 -4.32
N ASN A 60 8.25 -4.42 -5.13
CA ASN A 60 7.11 -3.62 -5.55
C ASN A 60 6.66 -4.05 -6.94
N TRP A 61 5.54 -4.77 -7.01
CA TRP A 61 5.02 -5.30 -8.27
C TRP A 61 3.58 -4.84 -8.50
N TYR A 62 3.34 -4.28 -9.69
CA TYR A 62 2.02 -3.88 -10.15
C TYR A 62 1.63 -4.67 -11.37
N ARG A 63 0.36 -5.07 -11.41
CA ARG A 63 -0.28 -5.67 -12.58
C ARG A 63 -1.71 -5.14 -12.68
N VAL A 64 -2.09 -4.73 -13.88
CA VAL A 64 -3.41 -4.16 -14.17
C VAL A 64 -3.98 -4.88 -15.37
N HIS A 65 -5.25 -5.25 -15.29
CA HIS A 65 -6.01 -5.82 -16.41
C HIS A 65 -7.11 -4.84 -16.81
N GLY A 66 -7.21 -4.60 -18.11
CA GLY A 66 -8.31 -3.87 -18.72
C GLY A 66 -9.13 -4.78 -19.62
N THR A 67 -10.08 -4.20 -20.36
CA THR A 67 -10.97 -4.95 -21.24
C THR A 67 -10.32 -5.43 -22.54
N ARG A 68 -9.15 -4.90 -22.91
CA ARG A 68 -8.46 -5.20 -24.18
C ARG A 68 -7.04 -5.70 -24.01
N GLY A 69 -6.60 -5.96 -22.78
CA GLY A 69 -5.20 -6.25 -22.50
C GLY A 69 -4.82 -5.98 -21.05
N ALA A 70 -3.52 -5.98 -20.80
CA ALA A 70 -2.98 -5.82 -19.46
C ALA A 70 -1.58 -5.20 -19.48
N MET A 71 -1.15 -4.76 -18.30
CA MET A 71 0.21 -4.30 -18.04
C MET A 71 0.77 -4.92 -16.76
N GLU A 72 2.07 -5.09 -16.69
CA GLU A 72 2.78 -5.41 -15.46
C GLU A 72 4.18 -4.78 -15.41
N ILE A 73 4.68 -4.56 -14.19
CA ILE A 73 6.13 -4.40 -14.01
C ILE A 73 6.76 -5.78 -14.16
N THR A 74 7.83 -5.87 -14.95
CA THR A 74 8.51 -7.15 -15.16
C THR A 74 9.18 -7.62 -13.86
N ARG A 75 9.20 -8.95 -13.65
CA ARG A 75 9.81 -9.54 -12.46
C ARG A 75 11.31 -9.66 -12.65
N GLY A 76 12.06 -9.42 -11.57
CA GLY A 76 13.51 -9.57 -11.54
C GLY A 76 14.07 -9.36 -10.14
N GLY A 77 15.39 -9.46 -10.02
CA GLY A 77 16.07 -9.17 -8.76
C GLY A 77 15.97 -7.70 -8.37
N GLY A 78 16.00 -7.42 -7.07
CA GLY A 78 15.97 -6.07 -6.52
C GLY A 78 14.57 -5.53 -6.25
N TYR A 79 14.52 -4.43 -5.51
CA TYR A 79 13.29 -3.85 -4.96
C TYR A 79 12.25 -3.47 -6.03
N PHE A 80 12.72 -2.98 -7.19
CA PHE A 80 11.89 -2.54 -8.32
C PHE A 80 11.97 -3.50 -9.52
N GLY A 81 12.54 -4.69 -9.35
CA GLY A 81 12.89 -5.56 -10.47
C GLY A 81 13.85 -4.84 -11.45
N PRO A 82 13.78 -5.13 -12.77
CA PRO A 82 14.58 -4.43 -13.76
C PRO A 82 14.01 -3.07 -14.16
N GLY A 83 12.94 -2.60 -13.50
CA GLY A 83 12.31 -1.30 -13.77
C GLY A 83 11.60 -1.20 -15.12
N GLN A 84 11.36 -2.33 -15.81
CA GLN A 84 10.67 -2.34 -17.10
C GLN A 84 9.16 -2.53 -16.93
N VAL A 85 8.42 -1.94 -17.87
CA VAL A 85 6.98 -2.11 -18.00
C VAL A 85 6.71 -2.98 -19.22
N ARG A 86 5.87 -4.00 -19.03
CA ARG A 86 5.31 -4.83 -20.09
C ARG A 86 3.84 -4.45 -20.28
N VAL A 87 3.44 -4.23 -21.52
CA VAL A 87 2.05 -3.97 -21.91
C VAL A 87 1.70 -4.90 -23.06
N TRP A 88 0.54 -5.55 -23.00
CA TRP A 88 0.09 -6.45 -24.06
C TRP A 88 -1.41 -6.35 -24.27
N HIS A 89 -1.84 -6.58 -25.51
CA HIS A 89 -3.25 -6.67 -25.89
C HIS A 89 -3.73 -8.12 -25.77
N GLU A 90 -5.03 -8.29 -25.52
CA GLU A 90 -5.69 -9.59 -25.63
C GLU A 90 -5.72 -10.02 -27.09
N GLU A 91 -5.22 -11.23 -27.38
CA GLU A 91 -4.99 -11.68 -28.75
C GLU A 91 -6.29 -11.74 -29.56
N TRP A 92 -7.39 -12.13 -28.90
CA TRP A 92 -8.71 -12.30 -29.53
C TRP A 92 -9.38 -10.96 -29.92
N ASP A 93 -9.04 -9.85 -29.25
CA ASP A 93 -9.67 -8.53 -29.44
C ASP A 93 -8.70 -7.49 -30.07
N ARG A 94 -7.50 -7.95 -30.46
CA ARG A 94 -6.45 -7.12 -31.04
C ARG A 94 -6.77 -6.79 -32.50
N LYS A 95 -6.69 -5.51 -32.85
CA LYS A 95 -6.83 -5.06 -34.25
C LYS A 95 -5.55 -5.35 -35.04
N PRO A 96 -5.64 -5.53 -36.38
CA PRO A 96 -4.47 -5.86 -37.21
C PRO A 96 -3.29 -4.87 -37.11
N ASP A 97 -3.57 -3.60 -36.81
CA ASP A 97 -2.59 -2.51 -36.69
C ASP A 97 -2.09 -2.27 -35.25
N GLU A 98 -2.59 -3.01 -34.26
CA GLU A 98 -2.17 -2.86 -32.86
C GLU A 98 -0.96 -3.74 -32.52
N GLU A 99 0.03 -3.13 -31.86
CA GLU A 99 1.19 -3.85 -31.30
C GLU A 99 0.72 -4.87 -30.27
N GLY A 100 1.06 -6.15 -30.46
CA GLY A 100 0.58 -7.24 -29.59
C GLY A 100 1.13 -7.15 -28.18
N GLU A 101 2.43 -6.91 -28.07
CA GLU A 101 3.14 -6.80 -26.80
C GLU A 101 4.34 -5.89 -26.94
N ARG A 102 4.58 -5.07 -25.91
CA ARG A 102 5.76 -4.23 -25.79
C ARG A 102 6.34 -4.32 -24.38
N VAL A 103 7.66 -4.44 -24.31
CA VAL A 103 8.43 -4.29 -23.06
C VAL A 103 9.38 -3.11 -23.22
N TYR A 104 9.37 -2.18 -22.27
CA TYR A 104 10.24 -1.00 -22.33
C TYR A 104 10.62 -0.52 -20.93
N THR A 105 11.76 0.17 -20.83
CA THR A 105 12.15 0.92 -19.62
C THR A 105 11.57 2.33 -19.74
N PRO A 106 10.65 2.75 -18.86
CA PRO A 106 10.14 4.11 -18.86
C PRO A 106 11.22 5.08 -18.38
N ASP A 107 11.12 6.33 -18.83
CA ASP A 107 11.90 7.44 -18.29
C ASP A 107 10.97 8.59 -17.89
N TRP A 108 11.47 9.51 -17.09
CA TRP A 108 10.70 10.65 -16.61
C TRP A 108 10.42 11.66 -17.73
N PRO A 109 9.17 12.13 -17.89
CA PRO A 109 8.83 13.07 -18.96
C PRO A 109 9.43 14.46 -18.73
N GLU A 110 9.70 14.81 -17.47
CA GLU A 110 10.28 16.08 -17.06
C GLU A 110 11.10 15.88 -15.78
N HIS A 111 12.01 16.83 -15.48
CA HIS A 111 12.78 16.87 -14.23
C HIS A 111 13.50 15.57 -13.83
N GLY A 112 13.79 14.68 -14.80
CA GLY A 112 14.30 13.34 -14.51
C GLY A 112 15.66 13.35 -13.80
N ASP A 113 16.52 14.31 -14.12
CA ASP A 113 17.84 14.45 -13.47
C ASP A 113 17.74 14.80 -12.00
N LEU A 114 16.73 15.58 -11.60
CA LEU A 114 16.45 15.91 -10.21
C LEU A 114 15.83 14.71 -9.48
N ALA A 115 14.88 14.03 -10.14
CA ALA A 115 14.26 12.84 -9.57
C ALA A 115 15.29 11.73 -9.30
N ARG A 116 16.25 11.50 -10.21
CA ARG A 116 17.31 10.49 -10.02
C ARG A 116 18.25 10.77 -8.85
N GLN A 117 18.35 12.03 -8.41
CA GLN A 117 19.17 12.42 -7.24
C GLN A 117 18.42 12.26 -5.91
N ALA A 118 17.11 12.01 -5.95
CA ALA A 118 16.29 11.83 -4.75
C ALA A 118 16.22 10.36 -4.30
N GLY A 119 15.71 10.14 -3.08
CA GLY A 119 15.51 8.81 -2.51
C GLY A 119 14.37 8.01 -3.16
N HIS A 120 14.25 6.74 -2.74
CA HIS A 120 13.18 5.82 -3.15
C HIS A 120 12.97 5.70 -4.68
N GLY A 121 14.06 5.65 -5.45
CA GLY A 121 14.02 5.55 -6.92
C GLY A 121 13.53 6.83 -7.61
N GLY A 122 13.52 7.95 -6.90
CA GLY A 122 13.09 9.27 -7.36
C GLY A 122 11.66 9.65 -6.99
N GLY A 123 10.91 8.77 -6.34
CA GLY A 123 9.54 9.07 -5.87
C GLY A 123 9.48 10.21 -4.85
N ASP A 124 10.54 10.38 -4.05
CA ASP A 124 10.62 11.44 -3.04
C ASP A 124 10.64 12.84 -3.68
N PHE A 125 11.26 12.98 -4.86
CA PHE A 125 11.25 14.23 -5.61
C PHE A 125 9.83 14.60 -6.04
N TRP A 126 9.12 13.67 -6.69
CA TRP A 126 7.79 13.92 -7.24
C TRP A 126 6.76 14.29 -6.18
N THR A 127 6.84 13.64 -5.02
CA THR A 127 5.97 13.94 -3.88
C THR A 127 6.12 15.38 -3.43
N ASN A 128 7.37 15.83 -3.21
CA ASN A 128 7.66 17.21 -2.81
C ASN A 128 7.37 18.22 -3.92
N PHE A 129 7.69 17.87 -5.17
CA PHE A 129 7.46 18.72 -6.34
C PHE A 129 5.98 19.03 -6.55
N HIS A 130 5.12 18.01 -6.53
CA HIS A 130 3.66 18.21 -6.67
C HIS A 130 3.06 18.92 -5.47
N PHE A 131 3.54 18.66 -4.25
CA PHE A 131 3.11 19.39 -3.06
C PHE A 131 3.42 20.90 -3.17
N ALA A 132 4.66 21.26 -3.51
CA ALA A 132 5.06 22.66 -3.67
C ALA A 132 4.28 23.38 -4.78
N ASN A 133 4.01 22.70 -5.90
CA ASN A 133 3.21 23.26 -6.98
C ASN A 133 1.73 23.44 -6.61
N ALA A 134 1.14 22.54 -5.83
CA ALA A 134 -0.22 22.71 -5.31
C ALA A 134 -0.31 23.95 -4.41
N VAL A 135 0.65 24.14 -3.50
CA VAL A 135 0.72 25.34 -2.64
C VAL A 135 0.86 26.61 -3.47
N ARG A 136 1.79 26.64 -4.43
CA ARG A 136 2.05 27.83 -5.26
C ARG A 136 0.88 28.22 -6.16
N SER A 137 0.14 27.23 -6.66
CA SER A 137 -0.99 27.47 -7.58
C SER A 137 -2.32 27.70 -6.86
N GLY A 138 -2.45 27.28 -5.60
CA GLY A 138 -3.72 27.27 -4.89
C GLY A 138 -4.70 26.19 -5.37
N THR A 139 -4.25 25.28 -6.24
CA THR A 139 -5.06 24.18 -6.76
C THR A 139 -4.82 22.91 -5.93
N PRO A 140 -5.88 22.24 -5.45
CA PRO A 140 -5.73 20.97 -4.74
C PRO A 140 -5.00 19.92 -5.59
N PRO A 141 -4.09 19.12 -4.99
CA PRO A 141 -3.44 18.04 -5.72
C PRO A 141 -4.43 16.90 -6.01
N PHE A 142 -4.09 16.02 -6.96
CA PHE A 142 -4.89 14.83 -7.23
C PHE A 142 -5.08 13.98 -5.97
N LEU A 143 -4.02 13.76 -5.19
CA LEU A 143 -4.11 13.13 -3.86
C LEU A 143 -4.46 14.19 -2.81
N ASP A 144 -5.71 14.65 -2.86
CA ASP A 144 -6.30 15.51 -1.83
C ASP A 144 -6.49 14.77 -0.49
N VAL A 145 -6.96 15.49 0.54
CA VAL A 145 -7.20 14.93 1.87
C VAL A 145 -8.18 13.76 1.85
N TYR A 146 -9.22 13.80 1.01
CA TYR A 146 -10.26 12.78 0.98
C TYR A 146 -9.77 11.49 0.33
N ARG A 147 -9.04 11.59 -0.77
CA ARG A 147 -8.37 10.44 -1.40
C ARG A 147 -7.30 9.88 -0.49
N GLY A 148 -6.52 10.74 0.18
CA GLY A 148 -5.51 10.34 1.15
C GLY A 148 -6.10 9.51 2.28
N VAL A 149 -7.16 10.01 2.94
CA VAL A 149 -7.83 9.31 4.04
C VAL A 149 -8.50 8.02 3.58
N ALA A 150 -9.21 8.04 2.43
CA ALA A 150 -9.82 6.84 1.87
C ALA A 150 -8.78 5.75 1.59
N MET A 151 -7.64 6.10 0.99
CA MET A 151 -6.54 5.16 0.75
C MET A 151 -5.95 4.61 2.06
N SER A 152 -5.70 5.46 3.05
CA SER A 152 -5.16 5.04 4.35
C SER A 152 -6.13 4.12 5.12
N SER A 153 -7.43 4.38 5.02
CA SER A 153 -8.46 3.57 5.69
C SER A 153 -8.53 2.12 5.19
N VAL A 154 -8.05 1.82 3.97
CA VAL A 154 -8.04 0.46 3.42
C VAL A 154 -7.30 -0.50 4.35
N GLY A 155 -6.14 -0.09 4.91
CA GLY A 155 -5.38 -0.92 5.86
C GLY A 155 -6.10 -1.10 7.20
N ILE A 156 -6.73 -0.03 7.71
CA ILE A 156 -7.46 -0.06 8.99
C ILE A 156 -8.68 -0.98 8.89
N LEU A 157 -9.48 -0.81 7.84
CA LEU A 157 -10.68 -1.62 7.59
C LEU A 157 -10.31 -3.06 7.22
N ALA A 158 -9.20 -3.29 6.52
CA ALA A 158 -8.68 -4.64 6.30
C ALA A 158 -8.21 -5.30 7.60
N TRP A 159 -7.73 -4.54 8.59
CA TRP A 159 -7.43 -5.07 9.92
C TRP A 159 -8.69 -5.47 10.67
N LYS A 160 -9.74 -4.63 10.64
CA LYS A 160 -11.08 -5.00 11.15
C LYS A 160 -11.59 -6.28 10.48
N SER A 161 -11.43 -6.38 9.15
CA SER A 161 -11.77 -7.57 8.37
C SER A 161 -11.01 -8.83 8.81
N ALA A 162 -9.69 -8.74 9.01
CA ALA A 162 -8.87 -9.86 9.39
C ALA A 162 -9.23 -10.43 10.78
N LEU A 163 -9.63 -9.56 11.72
CA LEU A 163 -10.11 -9.98 13.04
C LEU A 163 -11.49 -10.65 13.00
N GLU A 164 -12.26 -10.43 11.93
CA GLU A 164 -13.57 -11.04 11.67
C GLU A 164 -13.52 -12.04 10.50
N ASP A 165 -12.43 -12.80 10.38
CA ASP A 165 -12.23 -13.87 9.40
C ASP A 165 -12.54 -13.47 7.94
N GLY A 166 -12.12 -12.26 7.57
CA GLY A 166 -12.26 -11.74 6.21
C GLY A 166 -13.64 -11.16 5.90
N ARG A 167 -14.47 -10.83 6.90
CA ARG A 167 -15.72 -10.10 6.70
C ARG A 167 -15.49 -8.78 5.94
N PRO A 168 -16.28 -8.45 4.91
CA PRO A 168 -16.14 -7.20 4.19
C PRO A 168 -16.65 -5.98 4.99
N PHE A 169 -15.96 -4.85 4.82
CA PHE A 169 -16.29 -3.54 5.38
C PHE A 169 -16.41 -2.50 4.26
N GLU A 170 -17.41 -1.63 4.35
CA GLU A 170 -17.54 -0.46 3.46
C GLU A 170 -16.45 0.57 3.78
N VAL A 171 -15.94 1.23 2.75
CA VAL A 171 -15.06 2.39 2.89
C VAL A 171 -15.93 3.64 2.81
N PRO A 172 -15.94 4.51 3.84
CA PRO A 172 -16.75 5.73 3.82
C PRO A 172 -16.35 6.66 2.69
N ASP A 173 -17.33 7.34 2.08
CA ASP A 173 -17.02 8.50 1.25
C ASP A 173 -16.65 9.67 2.16
N PHE A 174 -15.35 9.83 2.41
CA PHE A 174 -14.85 10.90 3.27
C PHE A 174 -15.09 12.31 2.71
N SER A 175 -15.53 12.46 1.45
CA SER A 175 -15.94 13.77 0.92
C SER A 175 -17.40 14.13 1.21
N ASP A 176 -18.19 13.19 1.71
CA ASP A 176 -19.56 13.40 2.19
C ASP A 176 -19.56 13.49 3.72
N GLU A 177 -20.03 14.63 4.24
CA GLU A 177 -20.16 14.90 5.67
C GLU A 177 -21.03 13.85 6.39
N VAL A 178 -22.15 13.47 5.79
CA VAL A 178 -23.08 12.50 6.39
C VAL A 178 -22.44 11.12 6.47
N ALA A 179 -21.68 10.74 5.44
CA ALA A 179 -21.01 9.44 5.38
C ALA A 179 -19.84 9.34 6.36
N ARG A 180 -19.08 10.43 6.59
CA ARG A 180 -17.92 10.41 7.50
C ARG A 180 -18.26 10.67 8.97
N LYS A 181 -19.40 11.32 9.26
CA LYS A 181 -19.82 11.67 10.63
C LYS A 181 -19.73 10.53 11.66
N PRO A 182 -20.11 9.27 11.35
CA PRO A 182 -19.99 8.17 12.31
C PRO A 182 -18.56 7.83 12.74
N TYR A 183 -17.54 8.37 12.06
CA TYR A 183 -16.13 8.05 12.25
C TYR A 183 -15.32 9.20 12.87
N GLU A 184 -15.94 10.33 13.19
CA GLU A 184 -15.24 11.53 13.69
C GLU A 184 -14.48 11.27 15.01
N ASP A 185 -15.05 10.43 15.88
CA ASP A 185 -14.47 10.05 17.17
C ASP A 185 -14.01 8.57 17.19
N ASP A 186 -13.69 7.98 16.02
CA ASP A 186 -13.16 6.61 15.95
C ASP A 186 -11.69 6.59 16.41
N HIS A 187 -11.46 6.17 17.65
CA HIS A 187 -10.14 5.99 18.26
C HIS A 187 -9.64 4.53 18.20
N TRP A 188 -10.23 3.68 17.35
CA TRP A 188 -9.85 2.28 17.24
C TRP A 188 -8.44 2.13 16.65
N SER A 189 -7.53 1.51 17.40
CA SER A 189 -6.11 1.47 17.08
C SER A 189 -5.39 0.23 17.64
N PRO A 190 -4.68 -0.54 16.79
CA PRO A 190 -3.87 -1.69 17.24
C PRO A 190 -2.50 -1.28 17.81
N TRP A 191 -2.27 0.02 18.02
CA TRP A 191 -0.97 0.49 18.49
C TRP A 191 -0.76 0.12 19.96
N PRO A 192 0.44 -0.35 20.36
CA PRO A 192 0.68 -0.82 21.74
C PRO A 192 0.36 0.23 22.81
N ASP A 193 0.67 1.50 22.56
CA ASP A 193 0.44 2.59 23.52
C ASP A 193 -1.06 2.95 23.67
N HIS A 194 -1.91 2.49 22.76
CA HIS A 194 -3.36 2.71 22.81
C HIS A 194 -4.10 1.55 23.45
N THR A 195 -3.40 0.53 23.97
CA THR A 195 -4.03 -0.66 24.56
C THR A 195 -4.99 -0.33 25.69
N GLY A 196 -6.16 -0.98 25.69
CA GLY A 196 -7.22 -0.75 26.66
C GLY A 196 -8.54 -1.40 26.26
N PRO A 197 -9.60 -1.26 27.07
CA PRO A 197 -10.92 -1.79 26.74
C PRO A 197 -11.41 -1.29 25.38
N GLY A 198 -11.83 -2.22 24.51
CA GLY A 198 -12.39 -1.90 23.17
C GLY A 198 -11.36 -1.73 22.05
N GLN A 199 -10.06 -1.79 22.35
CA GLN A 199 -8.99 -1.62 21.36
C GLN A 199 -8.57 -2.97 20.75
N PRO A 200 -8.24 -3.02 19.45
CA PRO A 200 -7.88 -4.26 18.79
C PRO A 200 -6.48 -4.73 19.16
N PRO A 201 -6.20 -6.03 19.06
CA PRO A 201 -4.84 -6.52 19.16
C PRO A 201 -3.99 -6.10 17.94
N PRO A 202 -2.65 -6.11 18.05
CA PRO A 202 -1.74 -5.89 16.92
C PRO A 202 -1.57 -7.11 16.01
N SER A 203 -2.01 -8.29 16.45
CA SER A 203 -1.90 -9.56 15.71
C SER A 203 -3.19 -10.37 15.84
N ILE A 204 -3.47 -11.25 14.88
CA ILE A 204 -4.59 -12.20 14.97
C ILE A 204 -4.39 -13.21 16.12
N LEU A 205 -3.16 -13.31 16.65
CA LEU A 205 -2.84 -14.10 17.85
C LEU A 205 -2.97 -13.29 19.15
N GLY A 206 -3.56 -12.09 19.11
CA GLY A 206 -3.64 -11.19 20.25
C GLY A 206 -2.42 -10.29 20.36
N THR A 207 -1.83 -10.19 21.55
CA THR A 207 -0.66 -9.34 21.83
C THR A 207 0.54 -10.23 22.17
N PRO A 208 1.23 -10.79 21.15
CA PRO A 208 2.37 -11.66 21.39
C PRO A 208 3.53 -10.88 21.99
N GLU A 209 4.30 -11.53 22.85
CA GLU A 209 5.51 -10.95 23.42
C GLU A 209 6.74 -11.27 22.55
N PRO A 210 7.64 -10.29 22.31
CA PRO A 210 8.92 -10.56 21.67
C PRO A 210 9.76 -11.53 22.50
N SER A 211 10.49 -12.44 21.84
CA SER A 211 11.36 -13.38 22.55
C SER A 211 12.54 -12.65 23.24
N PRO A 212 13.08 -13.18 24.36
CA PRO A 212 14.26 -12.60 25.01
C PRO A 212 15.46 -12.46 24.07
N GLU A 213 15.64 -13.40 23.13
CA GLU A 213 16.68 -13.35 22.11
C GLU A 213 16.47 -12.17 21.15
N SER A 214 15.23 -11.99 20.67
CA SER A 214 14.87 -10.89 19.77
C SER A 214 15.06 -9.52 20.44
N VAL A 215 14.71 -9.40 21.72
CA VAL A 215 14.93 -8.18 22.51
C VAL A 215 16.42 -7.89 22.69
N ALA A 216 17.22 -8.91 23.06
CA ALA A 216 18.66 -8.76 23.20
C ALA A 216 19.32 -8.34 21.87
N TYR A 217 18.89 -8.94 20.75
CA TYR A 217 19.35 -8.57 19.42
C TYR A 217 18.97 -7.12 19.05
N ALA A 218 17.71 -6.73 19.27
CA ALA A 218 17.25 -5.37 18.99
C ALA A 218 18.02 -4.33 19.80
N ARG A 219 18.22 -4.55 21.11
CA ARG A 219 19.04 -3.66 21.97
C ARG A 219 20.46 -3.52 21.46
N LYS A 220 21.08 -4.61 20.99
CA LYS A 220 22.40 -4.56 20.37
C LYS A 220 22.39 -3.64 19.15
N VAL A 221 21.44 -3.82 18.24
CA VAL A 221 21.30 -2.99 17.03
C VAL A 221 21.07 -1.53 17.40
N TRP A 222 20.15 -1.23 18.32
CA TRP A 222 19.85 0.13 18.78
C TRP A 222 21.07 0.84 19.35
N LYS A 223 21.88 0.14 20.16
CA LYS A 223 23.15 0.66 20.68
C LYS A 223 24.14 0.98 19.56
N GLU A 224 24.23 0.14 18.54
CA GLU A 224 25.10 0.37 17.38
C GLU A 224 24.67 1.61 16.56
N ILE A 225 23.37 1.94 16.54
CA ILE A 225 22.83 3.12 15.86
C ILE A 225 22.62 4.34 16.78
N GLY A 226 23.16 4.31 18.01
CA GLY A 226 23.24 5.47 18.91
C GLY A 226 22.04 5.68 19.86
N TYR A 227 21.22 4.65 20.07
CA TYR A 227 20.14 4.67 21.06
C TYR A 227 20.59 3.91 22.32
N GLU A 228 20.20 4.43 23.50
CA GLU A 228 20.44 3.77 24.80
C GLU A 228 19.29 2.83 25.19
#